data_AF-A0A967L0L6-F1
#
_entry.id   AF-A0A967L0L6-F1
#
_cell.length_a   1.000
_cell.length_b   1.000
_cell.length_c   1.000
_cell.angle_alpha   90.00
_cell.angle_beta   90.00
_cell.angle_gamma   90.00
#
_symmetry.space_group_name_H-M   'P 1'
#
loop_
_entity.id
_entity.type
_entity.pdbx_description
1 polymer ?
#
loop_
_entity_poly.entity_id
_entity_poly.type
_entity_poly.pdbx_seq_one_letter_code
_entity_poly.pdbx_strand_id
1 'polypeptide(L)'
;IKIDLLGLGMLTCLAKTIRYIRETRGVAIDLAQLPAADPEVYAMIQTADTVGLFQIESRAQMNSLPRLKPRNFYDLVVQVALIRPGPIQGDMVHPYVRRRRGEEPVTYLHPDLEPILQRTLGVPLFQEQGMKVAVALAGFTPGQADALRRAMGFKRSKEAMALIEPALRDGMTRRGIGPEVQEQIVKQLTAFANYGFPESHSASFALLVYASAYLKRYYAPEFFCALLNSQPMGFYAPGTLVHDARRHGVEVRPVDLALSSW
;
A
#
# COMPACT_ATOMS: atom_id res chain seq x y z
N ILE A 1 -17.63 3.47 24.10
CA ILE A 1 -17.27 3.05 22.72
C ILE A 1 -17.19 4.32 21.88
N LYS A 2 -16.09 4.53 21.14
CA LYS A 2 -15.95 5.64 20.18
C LYS A 2 -16.02 5.06 18.77
N ILE A 3 -16.82 5.67 17.89
CA ILE A 3 -16.93 5.28 16.48
C ILE A 3 -16.56 6.50 15.63
N ASP A 4 -15.55 6.36 14.77
CA ASP A 4 -15.14 7.40 13.84
C ASP A 4 -15.87 7.22 12.50
N LEU A 5 -16.54 8.26 12.02
CA LEU A 5 -17.23 8.28 10.73
C LEU A 5 -16.35 9.03 9.71
N LEU A 6 -15.78 8.30 8.76
CA LEU A 6 -14.91 8.84 7.72
C LEU A 6 -15.58 8.74 6.35
N GLY A 7 -15.67 9.87 5.64
CA GLY A 7 -16.08 9.91 4.25
C GLY A 7 -14.90 9.59 3.33
N LEU A 8 -14.92 8.45 2.63
CA LEU A 8 -13.92 8.09 1.63
C LEU A 8 -14.52 8.15 0.23
N GLY A 9 -14.15 9.17 -0.55
CA GLY A 9 -14.72 9.41 -1.90
C GLY A 9 -14.62 8.20 -2.84
N MET A 10 -13.55 7.40 -2.72
CA MET A 10 -13.40 6.17 -3.50
C MET A 10 -14.51 5.15 -3.22
N LEU A 11 -14.99 5.01 -1.98
CA LEU A 11 -16.10 4.10 -1.69
C LEU A 11 -17.38 4.58 -2.39
N THR A 12 -17.63 5.89 -2.40
CA THR A 12 -18.74 6.47 -3.18
C THR A 12 -18.57 6.19 -4.68
N CYS A 13 -17.36 6.36 -5.22
CA CYS A 13 -17.06 6.05 -6.63
C CYS A 13 -17.33 4.58 -6.96
N LEU A 14 -16.82 3.64 -6.15
CA LEU A 14 -17.04 2.20 -6.37
C LEU A 14 -18.53 1.85 -6.28
N ALA A 15 -19.24 2.37 -5.28
CA ALA A 15 -20.69 2.14 -5.13
C ALA A 15 -21.49 2.67 -6.33
N LYS A 16 -21.18 3.89 -6.81
CA LYS A 16 -21.79 4.46 -8.03
C LYS A 16 -21.45 3.64 -9.26
N THR A 17 -20.20 3.20 -9.40
CA THR A 17 -19.76 2.37 -10.54
C THR A 17 -20.56 1.07 -10.60
N ILE A 18 -20.68 0.35 -9.48
CA ILE A 18 -21.46 -0.90 -9.41
C ILE A 18 -22.94 -0.66 -9.75
N ARG A 19 -23.51 0.43 -9.23
CA ARG A 19 -24.88 0.83 -9.56
C ARG A 19 -25.05 1.07 -11.07
N TYR A 20 -24.14 1.86 -11.67
CA TYR A 20 -24.19 2.15 -13.09
C TYR A 20 -24.02 0.89 -13.94
N ILE A 21 -23.10 -0.01 -13.60
CA ILE A 21 -22.92 -1.30 -14.30
C ILE A 21 -24.22 -2.11 -14.28
N ARG A 22 -24.92 -2.14 -13.15
CA ARG A 22 -26.22 -2.82 -13.04
C ARG A 22 -27.29 -2.14 -13.90
N GLU A 23 -27.35 -0.82 -13.91
CA GLU A 23 -28.35 -0.04 -14.66
C GLU A 23 -28.11 -0.11 -16.19
N THR A 24 -26.85 -0.04 -16.63
CA THR A 24 -26.49 0.03 -18.06
C THR A 24 -26.28 -1.33 -18.70
N ARG A 25 -25.81 -2.33 -17.92
CA ARG A 25 -25.46 -3.67 -18.44
C ARG A 25 -26.27 -4.81 -17.84
N GLY A 26 -27.08 -4.56 -16.80
CA GLY A 26 -27.80 -5.61 -16.09
C GLY A 26 -26.88 -6.55 -15.27
N VAL A 27 -25.61 -6.20 -15.09
CA VAL A 27 -24.62 -7.05 -14.40
C VAL A 27 -24.54 -6.68 -12.92
N ALA A 28 -24.66 -7.68 -12.06
CA ALA A 28 -24.40 -7.51 -10.62
C ALA A 28 -22.93 -7.80 -10.31
N ILE A 29 -22.25 -6.85 -9.66
CA ILE A 29 -20.87 -6.99 -9.21
C ILE A 29 -20.83 -7.05 -7.69
N ASP A 30 -20.19 -8.08 -7.16
CA ASP A 30 -19.78 -8.16 -5.76
C ASP A 30 -18.27 -7.95 -5.68
N LEU A 31 -17.84 -6.90 -4.98
CA LEU A 31 -16.41 -6.58 -4.80
C LEU A 31 -15.65 -7.69 -4.07
N ALA A 32 -16.32 -8.47 -3.21
CA ALA A 32 -15.71 -9.58 -2.49
C ALA A 32 -15.45 -10.80 -3.40
N GLN A 33 -16.09 -10.85 -4.57
CA GLN A 33 -15.99 -11.96 -5.52
C GLN A 33 -15.16 -11.61 -6.76
N LEU A 34 -14.46 -10.48 -6.76
CA LEU A 34 -13.56 -10.14 -7.86
C LEU A 34 -12.44 -11.19 -7.98
N PRO A 35 -12.04 -11.59 -9.20
CA PRO A 35 -10.91 -12.50 -9.40
C PRO A 35 -9.66 -11.92 -8.74
N ALA A 36 -8.93 -12.66 -7.90
CA ALA A 36 -7.81 -12.10 -7.13
C ALA A 36 -6.50 -11.86 -7.94
N ALA A 37 -6.38 -12.51 -9.10
CA ALA A 37 -5.13 -12.62 -9.87
C ALA A 37 -5.34 -12.29 -11.36
N ASP A 38 -6.12 -11.25 -11.67
CA ASP A 38 -6.42 -10.89 -13.06
C ASP A 38 -5.19 -10.28 -13.77
N PRO A 39 -4.63 -10.95 -14.80
CA PRO A 39 -3.40 -10.50 -15.45
C PRO A 39 -3.55 -9.14 -16.15
N GLU A 40 -4.73 -8.81 -16.66
CA GLU A 40 -4.97 -7.55 -17.38
C GLU A 40 -5.01 -6.36 -16.41
N VAL A 41 -5.56 -6.58 -15.20
CA VAL A 41 -5.53 -5.57 -14.13
C VAL A 41 -4.10 -5.30 -13.68
N TYR A 42 -3.31 -6.35 -13.43
CA TYR A 42 -1.92 -6.15 -13.07
C TYR A 42 -1.11 -5.53 -14.22
N ALA A 43 -1.34 -5.92 -15.48
CA ALA A 43 -0.67 -5.32 -16.63
C ALA A 43 -0.90 -3.79 -16.70
N MET A 44 -2.16 -3.34 -16.56
CA MET A 44 -2.52 -1.92 -16.51
C MET A 44 -1.80 -1.19 -15.36
N ILE A 45 -1.77 -1.79 -14.17
CA ILE A 45 -1.06 -1.24 -13.01
C ILE A 45 0.45 -1.16 -13.29
N GLN A 46 1.04 -2.19 -13.88
CA GLN A 46 2.49 -2.26 -14.17
C GLN A 46 2.93 -1.20 -15.18
N THR A 47 2.06 -0.78 -16.11
CA THR A 47 2.35 0.31 -17.06
C THR A 47 2.04 1.70 -16.49
N ALA A 48 1.75 1.80 -15.19
CA ALA A 48 1.37 3.04 -14.51
C ALA A 48 0.11 3.72 -15.07
N ASP A 49 -0.79 2.95 -15.66
CA ASP A 49 -2.11 3.44 -16.10
C ASP A 49 -3.07 3.47 -14.90
N THR A 50 -2.79 4.38 -13.98
CA THR A 50 -3.42 4.41 -12.65
C THR A 50 -4.09 5.73 -12.31
N VAL A 51 -4.29 6.62 -13.28
CA VAL A 51 -5.08 7.86 -13.10
C VAL A 51 -6.47 7.49 -12.57
N GLY A 52 -6.90 8.12 -11.47
CA GLY A 52 -8.19 7.88 -10.84
C GLY A 52 -8.28 6.64 -9.96
N LEU A 53 -7.21 5.85 -9.88
CA LEU A 53 -7.16 4.66 -9.00
C LEU A 53 -6.84 5.04 -7.56
N PHE A 54 -7.36 4.26 -6.63
CA PHE A 54 -7.13 4.51 -5.20
C PHE A 54 -5.65 4.34 -4.84
N GLN A 55 -5.08 5.26 -4.06
CA GLN A 55 -3.72 5.22 -3.46
C GLN A 55 -2.50 5.18 -4.40
N ILE A 56 -2.63 4.61 -5.61
CA ILE A 56 -1.50 4.40 -6.54
C ILE A 56 -1.51 5.35 -7.75
N GLU A 57 -2.26 6.45 -7.67
CA GLU A 57 -2.39 7.43 -8.75
C GLU A 57 -1.41 8.61 -8.66
N SER A 58 -0.70 8.77 -7.53
CA SER A 58 0.25 9.89 -7.39
C SER A 58 1.46 9.73 -8.32
N ARG A 59 2.13 10.84 -8.69
CA ARG A 59 3.34 10.79 -9.53
C ARG A 59 4.43 9.86 -8.98
N ALA A 60 4.65 9.88 -7.67
CA ALA A 60 5.64 9.02 -7.03
C ALA A 60 5.27 7.54 -7.15
N GLN A 61 3.98 7.22 -6.97
CA GLN A 61 3.44 5.87 -7.15
C GLN A 61 3.58 5.43 -8.61
N MET A 62 3.08 6.22 -9.56
CA MET A 62 3.17 5.96 -11.00
C MET A 62 4.61 5.73 -11.48
N ASN A 63 5.58 6.51 -11.00
CA ASN A 63 7.00 6.32 -11.35
C ASN A 63 7.59 5.01 -10.81
N SER A 64 7.03 4.47 -9.72
CA SER A 64 7.52 3.25 -9.09
C SER A 64 6.92 1.97 -9.68
N LEU A 65 5.67 2.03 -10.17
CA LEU A 65 4.93 0.86 -10.66
C LEU A 65 5.66 0.07 -11.77
N PRO A 66 6.22 0.69 -12.81
CA PRO A 66 6.96 -0.04 -13.86
C PRO A 66 8.23 -0.70 -13.37
N ARG A 67 8.79 -0.24 -12.25
CA ARG A 67 9.99 -0.80 -11.62
C ARG A 67 9.65 -1.96 -10.70
N LEU A 68 8.57 -1.83 -9.94
CA LEU A 68 8.13 -2.82 -8.94
C LEU A 68 7.39 -3.99 -9.57
N LYS A 69 6.70 -3.73 -10.68
CA LYS A 69 5.86 -4.67 -11.43
C LYS A 69 5.00 -5.57 -10.50
N PRO A 70 3.95 -5.04 -9.84
CA PRO A 70 3.07 -5.84 -9.01
C PRO A 70 2.40 -6.96 -9.83
N ARG A 71 2.41 -8.20 -9.33
CA ARG A 71 1.88 -9.41 -10.01
C ARG A 71 0.83 -10.15 -9.19
N ASN A 72 0.67 -9.81 -7.93
CA ASN A 72 -0.28 -10.43 -7.02
C ASN A 72 -0.76 -9.40 -5.99
N PHE A 73 -1.77 -9.80 -5.21
CA PHE A 73 -2.38 -8.93 -4.21
C PHE A 73 -1.38 -8.42 -3.19
N TYR A 74 -0.44 -9.26 -2.73
CA TYR A 74 0.54 -8.86 -1.74
C TYR A 74 1.52 -7.80 -2.26
N ASP A 75 1.83 -7.82 -3.55
CA ASP A 75 2.62 -6.74 -4.16
C ASP A 75 1.89 -5.38 -4.08
N LEU A 76 0.56 -5.36 -4.15
CA LEU A 76 -0.23 -4.15 -3.94
C LEU A 76 -0.19 -3.70 -2.47
N VAL A 77 -0.22 -4.65 -1.52
CA VAL A 77 -0.02 -4.37 -0.10
C VAL A 77 1.33 -3.69 0.14
N VAL A 78 2.39 -4.16 -0.53
CA VAL A 78 3.69 -3.50 -0.48
C VAL A 78 3.68 -2.14 -1.19
N GLN A 79 3.06 -2.03 -2.37
CA GLN A 79 2.99 -0.79 -3.15
C GLN A 79 2.37 0.38 -2.35
N VAL A 80 1.30 0.10 -1.61
CA VAL A 80 0.62 1.08 -0.74
C VAL A 80 1.52 1.54 0.42
N ALA A 81 2.36 0.64 0.95
CA ALA A 81 3.24 0.93 2.07
C ALA A 81 4.57 1.59 1.66
N LEU A 82 5.11 1.23 0.49
CA LEU A 82 6.49 1.52 0.12
C LEU A 82 6.73 2.99 -0.24
N ILE A 83 5.82 3.62 -1.01
CA ILE A 83 6.00 4.98 -1.49
C ILE A 83 5.43 5.97 -0.48
N ARG A 84 6.17 6.17 0.61
CA ARG A 84 5.85 7.08 1.71
C ARG A 84 7.12 7.80 2.18
N PRO A 85 7.03 8.97 2.83
CA PRO A 85 8.23 9.71 3.28
C PRO A 85 9.21 8.87 4.11
N GLY A 86 8.70 7.92 4.91
CA GLY A 86 9.51 7.11 5.80
C GLY A 86 10.41 6.07 5.17
N PRO A 87 9.86 5.08 4.44
CA PRO A 87 10.68 4.11 3.72
C PRO A 87 11.70 4.78 2.80
N ILE A 88 11.38 5.96 2.24
CA ILE A 88 12.31 6.76 1.44
C ILE A 88 13.48 7.27 2.30
N GLN A 89 13.19 7.85 3.47
CA GLN A 89 14.21 8.34 4.41
C GLN A 89 15.00 7.22 5.09
N GLY A 90 14.40 6.05 5.27
CA GLY A 90 15.03 4.86 5.86
C GLY A 90 15.90 4.07 4.88
N ASP A 91 16.06 4.55 3.64
CA ASP A 91 16.77 3.86 2.55
C ASP A 91 16.25 2.43 2.29
N MET A 92 14.94 2.21 2.48
CA MET A 92 14.29 0.89 2.33
C MET A 92 13.74 0.67 0.93
N VAL A 93 13.36 1.76 0.24
CA VAL A 93 12.76 1.69 -1.12
C VAL A 93 13.74 1.14 -2.14
N HIS A 94 14.98 1.66 -2.14
CA HIS A 94 15.97 1.28 -3.14
C HIS A 94 16.39 -0.20 -3.06
N PRO A 95 16.74 -0.75 -1.87
CA PRO A 95 17.00 -2.18 -1.74
C PRO A 95 15.83 -3.06 -2.19
N TYR A 96 14.59 -2.72 -1.80
CA TYR A 96 13.42 -3.49 -2.21
C TYR A 96 13.27 -3.51 -3.74
N VAL A 97 13.38 -2.35 -4.39
CA VAL A 97 13.27 -2.23 -5.86
C VAL A 97 14.37 -3.02 -6.57
N ARG A 98 15.63 -2.91 -6.14
CA ARG A 98 16.75 -3.65 -6.76
C ARG A 98 16.57 -5.15 -6.64
N ARG A 99 16.20 -5.64 -5.45
CA ARG A 99 15.94 -7.07 -5.20
C ARG A 99 14.75 -7.57 -6.02
N ARG A 100 13.68 -6.78 -6.09
CA ARG A 100 12.50 -7.08 -6.91
C ARG A 100 12.82 -7.21 -8.39
N ARG A 101 13.81 -6.44 -8.87
CA ARG A 101 14.30 -6.46 -10.26
C ARG A 101 15.40 -7.50 -10.51
N GLY A 102 15.84 -8.23 -9.49
CA GLY A 102 16.95 -9.17 -9.57
C GLY A 102 18.33 -8.50 -9.73
N GLU A 103 18.44 -7.21 -9.44
CA GLU A 103 19.69 -6.44 -9.50
C GLU A 103 20.55 -6.62 -8.24
N GLU A 104 19.96 -7.14 -7.17
CA GLU A 104 20.59 -7.43 -5.89
C GLU A 104 20.02 -8.75 -5.35
N PRO A 105 20.83 -9.68 -4.83
CA PRO A 105 20.31 -10.88 -4.18
C PRO A 105 19.53 -10.52 -2.90
N VAL A 106 18.51 -11.32 -2.58
CA VAL A 106 17.81 -11.19 -1.30
C VAL A 106 18.73 -11.68 -0.19
N THR A 107 19.03 -10.81 0.77
CA THR A 107 19.85 -11.10 1.94
C THR A 107 19.10 -10.76 3.22
N TYR A 108 19.49 -11.41 4.30
CA TYR A 108 18.94 -11.22 5.64
C TYR A 108 20.07 -10.93 6.61
N LEU A 109 19.81 -10.07 7.60
CA LEU A 109 20.79 -9.75 8.64
C LEU A 109 21.05 -10.92 9.60
N HIS A 110 20.11 -11.85 9.68
CA HIS A 110 20.21 -13.07 10.46
C HIS A 110 19.25 -14.12 9.88
N PRO A 111 19.57 -15.43 9.91
CA PRO A 111 18.69 -16.49 9.40
C PRO A 111 17.26 -16.45 9.95
N ASP A 112 17.10 -16.12 11.24
CA ASP A 112 15.77 -16.02 11.88
C ASP A 112 14.86 -14.93 11.28
N LEU A 113 15.41 -14.00 10.48
CA LEU A 113 14.64 -12.96 9.82
C LEU A 113 14.03 -13.40 8.49
N GLU A 114 14.55 -14.46 7.87
CA GLU A 114 14.01 -15.00 6.62
C GLU A 114 12.50 -15.27 6.68
N PRO A 115 11.97 -16.04 7.65
CA PRO A 115 10.53 -16.32 7.70
C PRO A 115 9.67 -15.05 7.88
N ILE A 116 10.24 -13.98 8.44
CA ILE A 116 9.56 -12.71 8.73
C ILE A 116 9.57 -11.77 7.52
N LEU A 117 10.69 -11.72 6.80
CA LEU A 117 10.97 -10.73 5.78
C LEU A 117 10.99 -11.29 4.35
N GLN A 118 10.86 -12.60 4.15
CA GLN A 118 10.87 -13.22 2.81
C GLN A 118 9.83 -12.60 1.86
N ARG A 119 8.61 -12.32 2.35
CA ARG A 119 7.53 -11.74 1.54
C ARG A 119 7.83 -10.29 1.14
N THR A 120 8.75 -9.63 1.84
CA THR A 120 9.21 -8.26 1.56
C THR A 120 10.69 -8.24 1.15
N LEU A 121 11.20 -9.34 0.60
CA LEU A 121 12.53 -9.45 0.01
C LEU A 121 13.66 -9.04 0.98
N GLY A 122 13.54 -9.43 2.24
CA GLY A 122 14.54 -9.13 3.28
C GLY A 122 14.54 -7.67 3.74
N VAL A 123 13.58 -6.86 3.27
CA VAL A 123 13.42 -5.46 3.67
C VAL A 123 12.26 -5.39 4.66
N PRO A 124 12.46 -4.94 5.91
CA PRO A 124 11.33 -4.66 6.79
C PRO A 124 10.53 -3.49 6.20
N LEU A 125 9.20 -3.61 6.13
CA LEU A 125 8.28 -2.61 5.59
C LEU A 125 7.06 -2.33 6.49
N PHE A 126 6.72 -3.25 7.38
CA PHE A 126 5.52 -3.18 8.22
C PHE A 126 5.83 -3.16 9.72
N GLN A 127 4.96 -2.54 10.51
CA GLN A 127 5.09 -2.51 11.98
C GLN A 127 5.11 -3.92 12.58
N GLU A 128 4.25 -4.81 12.07
CA GLU A 128 4.14 -6.19 12.50
C GLU A 128 5.43 -6.97 12.24
N GLN A 129 6.16 -6.65 11.17
CA GLN A 129 7.48 -7.22 10.91
C GLN A 129 8.51 -6.72 11.93
N GLY A 130 8.52 -5.41 12.23
CA GLY A 130 9.41 -4.83 13.24
C GLY A 130 9.22 -5.47 14.63
N MET A 131 7.97 -5.73 15.02
CA MET A 131 7.67 -6.47 16.25
C MET A 131 8.20 -7.91 16.21
N LYS A 132 7.98 -8.64 15.12
CA LYS A 132 8.47 -10.02 14.94
C LYS A 132 10.00 -10.09 14.96
N VAL A 133 10.68 -9.11 14.36
CA VAL A 133 12.15 -8.97 14.40
C VAL A 133 12.64 -8.86 15.84
N ALA A 134 12.03 -8.00 16.67
CA ALA A 134 12.43 -7.85 18.07
C ALA A 134 12.17 -9.12 18.90
N VAL A 135 11.08 -9.84 18.63
CA VAL A 135 10.81 -11.13 19.29
C VAL A 135 11.85 -12.17 18.87
N ALA A 136 12.14 -12.30 17.58
CA ALA A 136 13.07 -13.29 17.05
C ALA A 136 14.51 -13.04 17.49
N LEU A 137 15.00 -11.80 17.39
CA LEU A 137 16.41 -11.48 17.64
C LEU A 137 16.72 -11.07 19.07
N ALA A 138 15.77 -10.46 19.79
CA ALA A 138 15.99 -9.99 21.16
C ALA A 138 15.20 -10.77 22.22
N GLY A 139 14.35 -11.71 21.81
CA GLY A 139 13.53 -12.48 22.75
C GLY A 139 12.51 -11.62 23.49
N PHE A 140 12.02 -10.55 22.87
CA PHE A 140 11.00 -9.69 23.48
C PHE A 140 9.76 -10.49 23.86
N THR A 141 9.31 -10.30 25.10
CA THR A 141 8.01 -10.78 25.57
C THR A 141 6.87 -10.07 24.84
N PRO A 142 5.63 -10.61 24.85
CA PRO A 142 4.48 -9.94 24.26
C PRO A 142 4.28 -8.49 24.76
N GLY A 143 4.56 -8.24 26.05
CA GLY A 143 4.49 -6.89 26.63
C GLY A 143 5.54 -5.93 26.07
N GLN A 144 6.78 -6.40 25.88
CA GLN A 144 7.85 -5.60 25.27
C GLN A 144 7.62 -5.36 23.78
N ALA A 145 7.10 -6.36 23.05
CA ALA A 145 6.72 -6.21 21.65
C ALA A 145 5.59 -5.17 21.48
N ASP A 146 4.59 -5.15 22.37
CA ASP A 146 3.55 -4.12 22.34
C ASP A 146 4.07 -2.74 22.80
N ALA A 147 5.02 -2.68 23.73
CA ALA A 147 5.72 -1.43 24.06
C ALA A 147 6.45 -0.87 22.83
N LEU A 148 7.16 -1.73 22.08
CA LEU A 148 7.79 -1.36 20.81
C LEU A 148 6.75 -0.88 19.79
N ARG A 149 5.64 -1.61 19.61
CA ARG A 149 4.54 -1.20 18.72
C ARG A 149 4.01 0.19 19.06
N ARG A 150 3.80 0.46 20.35
CA ARG A 150 3.35 1.78 20.82
C ARG A 150 4.40 2.84 20.51
N ALA A 151 5.67 2.61 20.82
CA ALA A 151 6.76 3.53 20.49
C ALA A 151 6.80 3.87 18.99
N MET A 152 6.43 2.92 18.12
CA MET A 152 6.37 3.14 16.68
C MET A 152 5.17 3.98 16.18
N GLY A 153 4.20 4.31 17.03
CA GLY A 153 2.97 5.02 16.65
C GLY A 153 2.80 6.43 17.24
N PHE A 154 3.71 6.91 18.09
CA PHE A 154 3.55 8.19 18.81
C PHE A 154 4.24 9.38 18.12
N LYS A 155 3.71 10.60 18.34
CA LYS A 155 4.34 11.88 17.95
C LYS A 155 5.76 12.09 18.51
N ARG A 156 6.19 11.28 19.49
CA ARG A 156 7.49 11.27 20.17
C ARG A 156 8.21 9.92 20.05
N SER A 157 8.07 9.29 18.90
CA SER A 157 8.66 7.98 18.55
C SER A 157 10.15 7.85 18.88
N LYS A 158 10.97 8.87 18.61
CA LYS A 158 12.42 8.83 18.88
C LYS A 158 12.75 8.65 20.37
N GLU A 159 12.09 9.44 21.23
CA GLU A 159 12.28 9.38 22.68
C GLU A 159 11.81 8.02 23.23
N ALA A 160 10.66 7.54 22.74
CA ALA A 160 10.13 6.23 23.13
C ALA A 160 11.02 5.06 22.67
N MET A 161 11.59 5.14 21.46
CA MET A 161 12.53 4.15 20.96
C MET A 161 13.83 4.12 21.77
N ALA A 162 14.35 5.28 22.18
CA ALA A 162 15.55 5.36 23.00
C ALA A 162 15.39 4.66 24.36
N LEU A 163 14.17 4.58 24.90
CA LEU A 163 13.87 3.83 26.13
C LEU A 163 13.84 2.31 25.92
N ILE A 164 13.56 1.85 24.70
CA ILE A 164 13.43 0.42 24.36
C ILE A 164 14.74 -0.16 23.84
N GLU A 165 15.56 0.68 23.20
CA GLU A 165 16.83 0.29 22.60
C GLU A 165 17.77 -0.47 23.56
N PRO A 166 17.99 -0.06 24.83
CA PRO A 166 18.84 -0.82 25.74
C PRO A 166 18.39 -2.27 25.90
N ALA A 167 17.09 -2.48 26.16
CA ALA A 167 16.53 -3.82 26.33
C ALA A 167 16.62 -4.66 25.04
N LEU A 168 16.48 -4.01 23.87
CA LEU A 168 16.63 -4.65 22.56
C LEU A 168 18.06 -5.15 22.34
N ARG A 169 19.06 -4.30 22.58
CA ARG A 169 20.48 -4.66 22.46
C ARG A 169 20.87 -5.76 23.46
N ASP A 170 20.39 -5.67 24.69
CA ASP A 170 20.65 -6.66 25.74
C ASP A 170 20.09 -8.04 25.36
N GLY A 171 18.87 -8.06 24.80
CA GLY A 171 18.23 -9.26 24.30
C GLY A 171 18.99 -9.89 23.12
N MET A 172 19.41 -9.06 22.17
CA MET A 172 20.22 -9.50 21.02
C MET A 172 21.57 -10.06 21.46
N THR A 173 22.21 -9.44 22.46
CA THR A 173 23.49 -9.89 23.03
C THR A 173 23.34 -11.24 23.70
N ARG A 174 22.29 -11.45 24.51
CA ARG A 174 21.99 -12.76 25.12
C ARG A 174 21.73 -13.87 24.09
N ARG A 175 21.29 -13.51 22.88
CA ARG A 175 21.07 -14.43 21.76
C ARG A 175 22.27 -14.57 20.82
N GLY A 176 23.42 -13.98 21.16
CA GLY A 176 24.65 -14.12 20.38
C GLY A 176 24.68 -13.32 19.08
N ILE A 177 23.82 -12.30 18.93
CA ILE A 177 23.80 -11.45 17.73
C ILE A 177 24.97 -10.47 17.78
N GLY A 178 25.80 -10.45 16.73
CA GLY A 178 26.98 -9.59 16.64
C GLY A 178 26.67 -8.09 16.57
N PRO A 179 27.58 -7.22 17.03
CA PRO A 179 27.33 -5.78 17.20
C PRO A 179 26.94 -5.05 15.90
N GLU A 180 27.50 -5.44 14.75
CA GLU A 180 27.15 -4.85 13.45
C GLU A 180 25.68 -5.11 13.08
N VAL A 181 25.20 -6.33 13.30
CA VAL A 181 23.79 -6.70 13.06
C VAL A 181 22.89 -5.96 14.04
N GLN A 182 23.27 -5.87 15.31
CA GLN A 182 22.51 -5.12 16.31
C GLN A 182 22.30 -3.66 15.88
N GLU A 183 23.36 -2.99 15.41
CA GLU A 183 23.29 -1.60 14.99
C GLU A 183 22.33 -1.40 13.80
N GLN A 184 22.40 -2.29 12.81
CA GLN A 184 21.51 -2.23 11.66
C GLN A 184 20.05 -2.47 12.05
N ILE A 185 19.78 -3.41 12.96
CA ILE A 185 18.42 -3.69 13.45
C ILE A 185 17.86 -2.50 14.23
N VAL A 186 18.64 -1.92 15.15
CA VAL A 186 18.24 -0.73 15.91
C VAL A 186 17.93 0.43 14.97
N LYS A 187 18.81 0.68 13.99
CA LYS A 187 18.61 1.72 12.98
C LYS A 187 17.33 1.50 12.18
N GLN A 188 17.09 0.28 11.69
CA GLN A 188 15.87 -0.06 10.94
C GLN A 188 14.61 0.13 11.79
N LEU A 189 14.56 -0.42 13.01
CA LEU A 189 13.41 -0.29 13.91
C LEU A 189 13.14 1.16 14.33
N THR A 190 14.19 1.98 14.49
CA THR A 190 14.05 3.40 14.79
C THR A 190 13.49 4.20 13.60
N ALA A 191 13.90 3.84 12.38
CA ALA A 191 13.29 4.40 11.17
C ALA A 191 11.81 3.99 11.05
N PHE A 192 11.46 2.75 11.42
CA PHE A 192 10.08 2.29 11.54
C PHE A 192 9.27 3.09 12.53
N ALA A 193 9.85 3.52 13.64
CA ALA A 193 9.08 4.21 14.65
C ALA A 193 8.52 5.56 14.21
N ASN A 194 9.10 6.15 13.17
CA ASN A 194 8.60 7.39 12.60
C ASN A 194 7.54 7.16 11.50
N TYR A 195 7.52 5.98 10.86
CA TYR A 195 6.84 5.80 9.58
C TYR A 195 6.29 4.41 9.27
N GLY A 196 6.38 3.48 10.21
CA GLY A 196 5.91 2.13 10.06
C GLY A 196 4.43 2.14 9.70
N PHE A 197 4.07 1.40 8.67
CA PHE A 197 2.69 1.27 8.24
C PHE A 197 2.15 -0.10 8.69
N PRO A 198 0.95 -0.18 9.28
CA PRO A 198 0.37 -1.48 9.63
C PRO A 198 0.10 -2.30 8.36
N GLU A 199 0.58 -3.55 8.32
CA GLU A 199 0.36 -4.47 7.20
C GLU A 199 -1.13 -4.69 6.97
N SER A 200 -1.90 -4.85 8.06
CA SER A 200 -3.35 -5.00 8.03
C SER A 200 -4.09 -3.81 7.38
N HIS A 201 -3.65 -2.59 7.65
CA HIS A 201 -4.21 -1.38 7.05
C HIS A 201 -3.81 -1.24 5.58
N SER A 202 -2.57 -1.62 5.24
CA SER A 202 -2.14 -1.69 3.83
C SER A 202 -2.93 -2.72 3.03
N ALA A 203 -3.22 -3.87 3.64
CA ALA A 203 -4.01 -4.93 3.02
C ALA A 203 -5.45 -4.47 2.74
N SER A 204 -6.11 -3.79 3.67
CA SER A 204 -7.46 -3.28 3.44
C SER A 204 -7.50 -2.21 2.35
N PHE A 205 -6.48 -1.36 2.25
CA PHE A 205 -6.38 -0.37 1.16
C PHE A 205 -6.06 -1.02 -0.19
N ALA A 206 -5.23 -2.06 -0.22
CA ALA A 206 -4.91 -2.80 -1.44
C ALA A 206 -6.16 -3.45 -2.09
N LEU A 207 -7.19 -3.81 -1.30
CA LEU A 207 -8.46 -4.26 -1.85
C LEU A 207 -9.15 -3.17 -2.68
N LEU A 208 -9.13 -1.92 -2.20
CA LEU A 208 -9.72 -0.78 -2.93
C LEU A 208 -8.87 -0.38 -4.13
N VAL A 209 -7.54 -0.48 -4.04
CA VAL A 209 -6.64 -0.35 -5.19
C VAL A 209 -7.06 -1.33 -6.28
N TYR A 210 -7.17 -2.61 -5.94
CA TYR A 210 -7.51 -3.66 -6.87
C TYR A 210 -8.92 -3.50 -7.44
N ALA A 211 -9.92 -3.22 -6.60
CA ALA A 211 -11.30 -3.00 -7.04
C ALA A 211 -11.42 -1.83 -8.01
N SER A 212 -10.80 -0.68 -7.70
CA SER A 212 -10.80 0.47 -8.61
C SER A 212 -10.10 0.16 -9.93
N ALA A 213 -8.99 -0.58 -9.90
CA ALA A 213 -8.26 -1.00 -11.10
C ALA A 213 -9.08 -1.97 -11.98
N TYR A 214 -9.74 -2.95 -11.36
CA TYR A 214 -10.60 -3.92 -12.04
C TYR A 214 -11.77 -3.22 -12.73
N LEU A 215 -12.46 -2.32 -12.01
CA LEU A 215 -13.58 -1.59 -12.59
C LEU A 215 -13.13 -0.62 -13.68
N LYS A 216 -12.00 0.07 -13.52
CA LYS A 216 -11.42 0.88 -14.60
C LYS A 216 -11.13 0.03 -15.85
N ARG A 217 -10.55 -1.17 -15.69
CA ARG A 217 -10.17 -2.04 -16.80
C ARG A 217 -11.37 -2.59 -17.57
N TYR A 218 -12.42 -3.04 -16.89
CA TYR A 218 -13.53 -3.78 -17.52
C TYR A 218 -14.82 -2.98 -17.69
N TYR A 219 -14.96 -1.89 -16.94
CA TYR A 219 -16.16 -1.05 -16.87
C TYR A 219 -15.78 0.44 -16.92
N ALA A 220 -14.84 0.79 -17.80
CA ALA A 220 -14.30 2.15 -17.91
C ALA A 220 -15.39 3.24 -18.02
N PRO A 221 -16.42 3.14 -18.87
CA PRO A 221 -17.45 4.18 -18.98
C PRO A 221 -18.16 4.45 -17.64
N GLU A 222 -18.58 3.40 -16.95
CA GLU A 222 -19.26 3.48 -15.66
C GLU A 222 -18.32 3.98 -14.56
N PHE A 223 -17.07 3.51 -14.55
CA PHE A 223 -16.05 3.92 -13.58
C PHE A 223 -15.71 5.40 -13.71
N PHE A 224 -15.43 5.89 -14.93
CA PHE A 224 -15.10 7.30 -15.13
C PHE A 224 -16.29 8.22 -14.89
N CYS A 225 -17.51 7.81 -15.26
CA CYS A 225 -18.73 8.54 -14.90
C CYS A 225 -18.89 8.66 -13.38
N ALA A 226 -18.74 7.55 -12.65
CA ALA A 226 -18.79 7.53 -11.20
C ALA A 226 -17.68 8.37 -10.55
N LEU A 227 -16.46 8.34 -11.11
CA LEU A 227 -15.33 9.09 -10.61
C LEU A 227 -15.54 10.61 -10.75
N LEU A 228 -16.09 11.06 -11.88
CA LEU A 228 -16.47 12.46 -12.11
C LEU A 228 -17.59 12.88 -11.15
N ASN A 229 -18.61 12.03 -10.97
CA ASN A 229 -19.74 12.29 -10.08
C ASN A 229 -19.40 12.16 -8.58
N SER A 230 -18.19 11.74 -8.22
CA SER A 230 -17.70 11.64 -6.84
C SER A 230 -16.69 12.74 -6.49
N GLN A 231 -16.46 13.70 -7.38
CA GLN A 231 -15.58 14.84 -7.11
C GLN A 231 -16.18 15.77 -6.03
N PRO A 232 -15.34 16.45 -5.22
CA PRO A 232 -13.87 16.48 -5.31
C PRO A 232 -13.20 15.26 -4.65
N MET A 233 -12.31 14.56 -5.37
CA MET A 233 -11.46 13.50 -4.83
C MET A 233 -10.28 13.16 -5.77
N GLY A 234 -9.26 12.50 -5.23
CA GLY A 234 -8.09 12.07 -6.00
C GLY A 234 -7.15 13.22 -6.35
N PHE A 235 -6.20 12.96 -7.25
CA PHE A 235 -5.11 13.91 -7.59
C PHE A 235 -5.38 14.75 -8.85
N TYR A 236 -6.37 14.37 -9.64
CA TYR A 236 -6.53 14.87 -11.00
C TYR A 236 -7.84 15.64 -11.16
N ALA A 237 -7.75 16.80 -11.82
CA ALA A 237 -8.91 17.60 -12.16
C ALA A 237 -9.84 16.86 -13.15
N PRO A 238 -11.16 17.17 -13.16
CA PRO A 238 -12.12 16.54 -14.07
C PRO A 238 -11.69 16.48 -15.53
N GLY A 239 -11.06 17.54 -16.05
CA GLY A 239 -10.55 17.57 -17.42
C GLY A 239 -9.51 16.48 -17.71
N THR A 240 -8.59 16.22 -16.79
CA THR A 240 -7.61 15.13 -16.92
C THR A 240 -8.29 13.76 -16.91
N LEU A 241 -9.30 13.58 -16.04
CA LEU A 241 -10.07 12.34 -15.97
C LEU A 241 -10.85 12.07 -17.27
N VAL A 242 -11.43 13.11 -17.87
CA VAL A 242 -12.10 13.01 -19.18
C VAL A 242 -11.13 12.61 -20.29
N HIS A 243 -9.92 13.18 -20.30
CA HIS A 243 -8.88 12.78 -21.26
C HIS A 243 -8.43 11.33 -21.06
N ASP A 244 -8.30 10.89 -19.81
CA ASP A 244 -7.96 9.50 -19.50
C ASP A 244 -9.08 8.53 -19.92
N ALA A 245 -10.34 8.88 -19.66
CA ALA A 245 -11.49 8.12 -20.13
C ALA A 245 -11.46 7.90 -21.66
N ARG A 246 -11.16 8.95 -22.42
CA ARG A 246 -11.02 8.87 -23.89
C ARG A 246 -9.87 7.96 -24.32
N ARG A 247 -8.74 7.95 -23.60
CA ARG A 247 -7.62 7.01 -23.85
C ARG A 247 -8.03 5.56 -23.62
N HIS A 248 -9.00 5.34 -22.73
CA HIS A 248 -9.62 4.05 -22.43
C HIS A 248 -10.82 3.74 -23.35
N GLY A 249 -10.99 4.47 -24.46
CA GLY A 249 -12.04 4.23 -25.45
C GLY A 249 -13.44 4.70 -25.02
N VAL A 250 -13.56 5.46 -23.93
CA VAL A 250 -14.84 6.00 -23.49
C VAL A 250 -15.23 7.21 -24.35
N GLU A 251 -16.40 7.14 -24.99
CA GLU A 251 -17.01 8.28 -25.66
C GLU A 251 -17.51 9.29 -24.61
N VAL A 252 -16.97 10.51 -24.62
CA VAL A 252 -17.41 11.58 -23.71
C VAL A 252 -18.10 12.67 -24.52
N ARG A 253 -19.43 12.74 -24.37
CA ARG A 253 -20.32 13.69 -25.04
C ARG A 253 -20.45 15.01 -24.29
N PRO A 254 -20.79 16.12 -24.98
CA PRO A 254 -21.16 17.37 -24.31
C PRO A 254 -22.45 17.19 -23.50
N VAL A 255 -22.70 18.15 -22.59
CA VAL A 255 -23.96 18.21 -21.86
C VAL A 255 -25.12 18.44 -22.84
N ASP A 256 -26.18 17.67 -22.66
CA ASP A 256 -27.41 17.72 -23.45
C ASP A 256 -28.62 17.82 -22.51
N LEU A 257 -29.51 18.79 -22.76
CA LEU A 257 -30.67 19.06 -21.90
C LEU A 257 -31.70 17.93 -21.87
N ALA A 258 -31.84 17.17 -22.95
CA ALA A 258 -32.82 16.09 -23.07
C ALA A 258 -32.28 14.75 -22.57
N LEU A 259 -30.96 14.55 -22.57
CA LEU A 259 -30.33 13.26 -22.30
C LEU A 259 -29.53 13.21 -20.98
N SER A 260 -29.02 14.34 -20.49
CA SER A 260 -28.17 14.33 -19.29
C SER A 260 -29.00 14.23 -18.02
N SER A 261 -28.48 13.53 -17.02
CA SER A 261 -29.10 13.39 -15.69
C SER A 261 -28.14 13.76 -14.57
N TRP A 262 -28.71 14.05 -13.40
CA TRP A 262 -27.98 14.27 -12.14
C TRP A 262 -27.65 12.98 -11.41
#